data_AF-A0A8X6J696-F1
#
_entry.id   AF-A0A8X6J696-F1
#
_cell.length_a   1.000
_cell.length_b   1.000
_cell.length_c   1.000
_cell.angle_alpha   90.00
_cell.angle_beta   90.00
_cell.angle_gamma   90.00
#
_symmetry.space_group_name_H-M   'P 1'
#
loop_
_entity.id
_entity.type
_entity.pdbx_description
1 polymer ?
#
loop_
_entity_poly.entity_id
_entity_poly.type
_entity_poly.pdbx_seq_one_letter_code
_entity_poly.pdbx_strand_id
1 'polypeptide(L)'
;MDHKVYRATYTPGKDVTWGPTRFYRGEYLLQKENTKMVYPLRSGLPTFTRHPTFPPTFDHVVVTPKFDGILVNILFIPLQHPYYKFLKTWFLGDWNEFGLFLVGSKQKLVMDNHLRKKFNTVMGSKSFDTFIRSYDSYFEDQDCLKTLHFEMMTEADSTELNVYYPENFFKFIGCTTFTNDYRRFALAKPSDARAIPQKTFQTKEACEAYLEELHDQFLKGDTLCEPEGCVLYFWDARGCLLDIVKKNFPNIWLSLIPTNIQNTIKRH
;
A
#
# COMPACT_ATOMS: atom_id res chain seq x y z
N MET A 1 1.08 -30.37 15.41
CA MET A 1 0.47 -29.36 14.51
C MET A 1 1.37 -28.15 14.62
N ASP A 2 2.15 -27.84 13.58
CA ASP A 2 3.46 -27.23 13.83
C ASP A 2 3.61 -25.83 13.24
N HIS A 3 2.58 -24.99 13.15
CA HIS A 3 2.76 -23.63 12.63
C HIS A 3 1.94 -22.55 13.37
N LYS A 4 2.57 -21.40 13.62
CA LYS A 4 1.97 -20.18 14.22
C LYS A 4 2.16 -18.97 13.31
N VAL A 5 1.16 -18.10 13.25
CA VAL A 5 1.22 -16.84 12.48
C VAL A 5 1.48 -15.66 13.42
N TYR A 6 2.45 -14.83 13.08
CA TYR A 6 2.84 -13.64 13.85
C TYR A 6 2.76 -12.39 12.98
N ARG A 7 2.39 -11.27 13.58
CA ARG A 7 2.56 -9.95 12.96
C ARG A 7 3.91 -9.37 13.40
N ALA A 8 4.76 -9.04 12.45
CA ALA A 8 5.99 -8.31 12.73
C ALA A 8 5.74 -6.80 12.62
N THR A 9 6.23 -6.03 13.60
CA THR A 9 6.22 -4.57 13.58
C THR A 9 7.62 -4.08 13.89
N TYR A 10 8.24 -3.40 12.93
CA TYR A 10 9.61 -2.86 13.07
C TYR A 10 9.59 -1.46 13.70
N THR A 11 10.64 -1.14 14.47
CA THR A 11 10.78 0.16 15.12
C THR A 11 11.61 1.08 14.22
N PRO A 12 11.02 2.15 13.65
CA PRO A 12 11.77 2.97 12.70
C PRO A 12 12.98 3.64 13.37
N GLY A 13 14.17 3.51 12.78
CA GLY A 13 15.42 4.12 13.25
C GLY A 13 16.29 3.26 14.18
N LYS A 14 15.85 2.06 14.58
CA LYS A 14 16.69 1.09 15.32
C LYS A 14 17.07 -0.12 14.48
N ASP A 15 16.23 -0.45 13.51
CA ASP A 15 16.41 -1.63 12.68
C ASP A 15 17.12 -1.21 11.36
N VAL A 16 17.99 -2.09 10.82
CA VAL A 16 18.98 -1.87 9.74
C VAL A 16 18.41 -1.34 8.40
N THR A 17 18.86 -0.16 7.98
CA THR A 17 18.43 0.54 6.75
C THR A 17 19.05 0.02 5.44
N TRP A 18 19.90 -1.00 5.48
CA TRP A 18 20.65 -1.51 4.33
C TRP A 18 20.61 -3.04 4.21
N GLY A 19 20.22 -3.55 3.04
CA GLY A 19 20.12 -4.97 2.72
C GLY A 19 18.90 -5.31 1.84
N PRO A 20 18.79 -6.53 1.30
CA PRO A 20 17.67 -6.97 0.46
C PRO A 20 16.31 -6.95 1.19
N THR A 21 16.34 -6.85 2.51
CA THR A 21 15.21 -6.65 3.42
C THR A 21 15.11 -5.18 3.82
N ARG A 22 14.56 -4.32 2.96
CA ARG A 22 13.95 -3.08 3.47
C ARG A 22 12.96 -3.45 4.58
N PHE A 23 12.74 -2.63 5.61
CA PHE A 23 11.60 -2.89 6.49
C PHE A 23 10.33 -2.71 5.69
N TYR A 24 9.52 -3.75 5.61
CA TYR A 24 8.15 -3.60 5.15
C TYR A 24 7.28 -3.42 6.40
N ARG A 25 6.24 -2.60 6.30
CA ARG A 25 5.36 -2.29 7.44
C ARG A 25 4.08 -3.11 7.37
N GLY A 26 3.74 -3.80 8.46
CA GLY A 26 2.54 -4.63 8.54
C GLY A 26 2.75 -6.04 7.98
N GLU A 27 3.94 -6.58 8.24
CA GLU A 27 4.35 -7.91 7.81
C GLU A 27 3.72 -9.01 8.65
N TYR A 28 3.51 -10.15 8.00
CA TYR A 28 3.12 -11.39 8.66
C TYR A 28 4.16 -12.46 8.39
N LEU A 29 4.47 -13.21 9.44
CA LEU A 29 5.43 -14.30 9.42
C LEU A 29 4.74 -15.60 9.84
N LEU A 30 5.18 -16.70 9.26
CA LEU A 30 4.78 -18.05 9.62
C LEU A 30 5.94 -18.74 10.35
N GLN A 31 5.75 -19.10 11.61
CA GLN A 31 6.73 -19.87 12.36
C GLN A 31 6.36 -21.35 12.33
N LYS A 32 7.32 -22.22 12.03
CA LYS A 32 7.19 -23.66 12.22
C LYS A 32 7.53 -24.04 13.68
N GLU A 33 6.57 -24.53 14.45
CA GLU A 33 6.67 -24.73 15.90
C GLU A 33 7.80 -25.66 16.32
N ASN A 34 8.03 -26.74 15.56
CA ASN A 34 9.05 -27.75 15.89
C ASN A 34 10.47 -27.24 15.69
N THR A 35 10.69 -26.45 14.65
CA THR A 35 12.02 -25.95 14.28
C THR A 35 12.26 -24.51 14.74
N LYS A 36 11.22 -23.82 15.22
CA LYS A 36 11.17 -22.37 15.50
C LYS A 36 11.55 -21.46 14.32
N MET A 37 11.92 -22.01 13.17
CA MET A 37 12.15 -21.31 11.91
C MET A 37 10.95 -20.45 11.51
N VAL A 38 11.23 -19.27 10.99
CA VAL A 38 10.25 -18.25 10.63
C VAL A 38 10.38 -17.93 9.14
N TYR A 39 9.25 -17.88 8.46
CA TYR A 39 9.13 -17.63 7.03
C TYR A 39 8.26 -16.40 6.76
N PRO A 40 8.56 -15.58 5.75
CA PRO A 40 7.67 -14.51 5.34
C PRO A 40 6.34 -15.08 4.82
N LEU A 41 5.22 -14.55 5.31
CA LEU A 41 3.88 -14.95 4.87
C LEU A 41 3.20 -13.85 4.08
N ARG A 42 3.24 -12.61 4.56
CA ARG A 42 2.74 -11.44 3.84
C ARG A 42 3.72 -10.30 3.99
N SER A 43 4.23 -9.79 2.87
CA SER A 43 4.95 -8.54 2.87
C SER A 43 3.99 -7.35 2.96
N GLY A 44 4.35 -6.34 3.75
CA GLY A 44 3.71 -5.03 3.74
C GLY A 44 4.17 -4.16 2.58
N LEU A 45 4.00 -2.84 2.67
CA LEU A 45 4.70 -1.85 1.82
C LEU A 45 6.08 -1.51 2.40
N PRO A 46 7.09 -1.15 1.59
CA PRO A 46 8.37 -0.69 2.10
C PRO A 46 8.19 0.56 2.99
N THR A 47 8.96 0.66 4.07
CA THR A 47 8.89 1.82 4.97
C THR A 47 9.46 3.07 4.32
N PHE A 48 8.82 4.20 4.60
CA PHE A 48 9.30 5.53 4.25
C PHE A 48 10.52 5.89 5.09
N THR A 49 11.53 6.52 4.49
CA THR A 49 12.61 7.12 5.26
C THR A 49 12.11 8.29 6.08
N ARG A 50 12.75 8.51 7.23
CA ARG A 50 12.47 9.66 8.11
C ARG A 50 13.09 10.95 7.60
N HIS A 51 14.06 10.87 6.69
CA HIS A 51 14.75 12.03 6.14
C HIS A 51 14.01 12.49 4.89
N PRO A 52 13.39 13.68 4.91
CA PRO A 52 12.55 14.17 3.81
C PRO A 52 13.36 14.70 2.61
N THR A 53 14.62 14.28 2.47
CA THR A 53 15.57 14.76 1.46
C THR A 53 15.68 13.76 0.32
N PHE A 54 15.87 14.27 -0.90
CA PHE A 54 16.16 13.43 -2.05
C PHE A 54 17.47 12.67 -1.81
N PRO A 55 17.57 11.40 -2.24
CA PRO A 55 18.84 10.70 -2.24
C PRO A 55 19.86 11.45 -3.11
N PRO A 56 21.17 11.41 -2.77
CA PRO A 56 22.19 12.16 -3.48
C PRO A 56 22.36 11.72 -4.95
N THR A 57 22.03 10.46 -5.24
CA THR A 57 22.06 9.90 -6.59
C THR A 57 20.83 9.03 -6.80
N PHE A 58 20.10 9.26 -7.89
CA PHE A 58 19.00 8.43 -8.37
C PHE A 58 18.94 8.51 -9.90
N ASP A 59 18.31 7.54 -10.54
CA ASP A 59 18.05 7.52 -11.98
C ASP A 59 16.78 8.31 -12.29
N HIS A 60 15.66 7.92 -11.67
CA HIS A 60 14.41 8.65 -11.75
C HIS A 60 13.62 8.60 -10.43
N VAL A 61 12.67 9.51 -10.31
CA VAL A 61 11.69 9.56 -9.22
C VAL A 61 10.28 9.47 -9.80
N VAL A 62 9.44 8.65 -9.18
CA VAL A 62 8.01 8.58 -9.48
C VAL A 62 7.24 9.22 -8.33
N VAL A 63 6.40 10.19 -8.66
CA VAL A 63 5.53 10.89 -7.71
C VAL A 63 4.12 10.31 -7.83
N THR A 64 3.55 9.91 -6.70
CA THR A 64 2.14 9.50 -6.60
C THR A 64 1.41 10.33 -5.56
N PRO A 65 0.10 10.57 -5.72
CA PRO A 65 -0.71 11.16 -4.66
C PRO A 65 -0.67 10.28 -3.40
N LYS A 66 -0.67 10.92 -2.23
CA LYS A 66 -0.83 10.27 -0.93
C LYS A 66 -2.27 10.43 -0.51
N PHE A 67 -3.08 9.40 -0.71
CA PHE A 67 -4.46 9.40 -0.22
C PHE A 67 -4.46 9.03 1.27
N ASP A 68 -5.30 9.73 2.04
CA ASP A 68 -5.61 9.39 3.43
C ASP A 68 -6.72 8.33 3.43
N GLY A 69 -6.39 7.05 3.44
CA GLY A 69 -7.36 5.98 3.36
C GLY A 69 -6.97 4.75 4.19
N ILE A 70 -7.53 3.60 3.81
CA ILE A 70 -7.26 2.32 4.43
C ILE A 70 -6.40 1.48 3.47
N LEU A 71 -5.16 1.20 3.87
CA LEU A 71 -4.31 0.26 3.17
C LEU A 71 -4.90 -1.16 3.21
N VAL A 72 -5.21 -1.69 2.02
CA VAL A 72 -5.65 -3.07 1.76
C VAL A 72 -4.50 -3.84 1.12
N ASN A 73 -4.25 -5.04 1.63
CA ASN A 73 -3.25 -5.96 1.12
C ASN A 73 -3.93 -7.26 0.71
N ILE A 74 -3.76 -7.65 -0.55
CA ILE A 74 -4.23 -8.95 -1.07
C ILE A 74 -3.00 -9.84 -1.22
N LEU A 75 -2.84 -10.79 -0.30
CA LEU A 75 -1.81 -11.81 -0.39
C LEU A 75 -2.28 -12.92 -1.35
N PHE A 76 -1.48 -13.19 -2.36
CA PHE A 76 -1.61 -14.34 -3.25
C PHE A 76 -0.66 -15.46 -2.82
N ILE A 77 -1.20 -16.67 -2.69
CA ILE A 77 -0.47 -17.90 -2.40
C ILE A 77 -0.71 -18.90 -3.55
N PRO A 78 0.32 -19.23 -4.35
CA PRO A 78 0.26 -20.21 -5.42
C PRO A 78 -0.25 -21.58 -4.97
N LEU A 79 -0.89 -22.34 -5.86
CA LEU A 79 -1.41 -23.68 -5.56
C LEU A 79 -0.30 -24.66 -5.12
N GLN A 80 0.89 -24.55 -5.72
CA GLN A 80 2.06 -25.37 -5.39
C GLN A 80 2.79 -24.93 -4.12
N HIS A 81 2.44 -23.77 -3.55
CA HIS A 81 3.19 -23.23 -2.43
C HIS A 81 3.13 -24.23 -1.24
N PRO A 82 4.25 -24.54 -0.55
CA PRO A 82 4.28 -25.57 0.49
C PRO A 82 3.25 -25.37 1.61
N TYR A 83 2.89 -24.11 1.88
CA TYR A 83 1.91 -23.75 2.90
C TYR A 83 0.48 -23.58 2.39
N TYR A 84 0.19 -23.77 1.09
CA TYR A 84 -1.14 -23.56 0.52
C TYR A 84 -2.24 -24.34 1.25
N LYS A 85 -2.08 -25.68 1.38
CA LYS A 85 -3.08 -26.54 2.03
C LYS A 85 -3.32 -26.17 3.49
N PHE A 86 -2.25 -25.80 4.20
CA PHE A 86 -2.31 -25.35 5.59
C PHE A 86 -3.07 -24.03 5.70
N LEU A 87 -2.68 -23.02 4.91
CA LEU A 87 -3.27 -21.68 4.96
C LEU A 87 -4.73 -21.67 4.50
N LYS A 88 -5.09 -22.48 3.50
CA LYS A 88 -6.48 -22.65 3.03
C LYS A 88 -7.40 -23.23 4.11
N THR A 89 -6.86 -24.09 4.97
CA THR A 89 -7.63 -24.68 6.08
C THR A 89 -7.82 -23.68 7.22
N TRP A 90 -6.79 -22.88 7.51
CA TRP A 90 -6.78 -21.95 8.64
C TRP A 90 -7.53 -20.65 8.37
N PHE A 91 -7.54 -20.20 7.12
CA PHE A 91 -8.20 -18.97 6.72
C PHE A 91 -9.29 -19.28 5.71
N LEU A 92 -10.51 -18.83 6.02
CA LEU A 92 -11.60 -18.75 5.05
C LEU A 92 -11.27 -17.61 4.06
N GLY A 93 -10.32 -17.88 3.16
CA GLY A 93 -9.91 -16.96 2.10
C GLY A 93 -10.66 -17.23 0.80
N ASP A 94 -10.63 -16.24 -0.08
CA ASP A 94 -11.10 -16.40 -1.45
C ASP A 94 -10.09 -17.24 -2.23
N TRP A 95 -10.53 -18.12 -3.11
CA TRP A 95 -9.63 -18.95 -3.91
C TRP A 95 -10.24 -19.20 -5.28
N ASN A 96 -9.38 -19.35 -6.28
CA ASN A 96 -9.76 -19.71 -7.65
C ASN A 96 -8.65 -20.57 -8.27
N GLU A 97 -8.61 -20.69 -9.60
CA GLU A 97 -7.63 -21.47 -10.33
C GLU A 97 -6.18 -20.97 -10.18
N PHE A 98 -5.97 -19.70 -9.83
CA PHE A 98 -4.62 -19.15 -9.62
C PHE A 98 -4.04 -19.58 -8.28
N GLY A 99 -4.87 -19.68 -7.23
CA GLY A 99 -4.41 -19.93 -5.86
C GLY A 99 -5.34 -19.42 -4.77
N LEU A 100 -4.77 -19.14 -3.61
CA LEU A 100 -5.46 -18.64 -2.42
C LEU A 100 -5.18 -17.14 -2.26
N PHE A 101 -6.22 -16.37 -1.97
CA PHE A 101 -6.15 -14.93 -1.72
C PHE A 101 -6.56 -14.63 -0.28
N LEU A 102 -5.65 -14.02 0.47
CA LEU A 102 -5.92 -13.49 1.81
C LEU A 102 -5.99 -11.97 1.74
N VAL A 103 -7.20 -11.43 1.84
CA VAL A 103 -7.46 -9.99 1.83
C VAL A 103 -7.41 -9.46 3.26
N GLY A 104 -6.53 -8.50 3.52
CA GLY A 104 -6.32 -7.94 4.86
C GLY A 104 -6.01 -6.45 4.85
N SER A 105 -5.84 -5.88 6.04
CA SER A 105 -5.33 -4.51 6.23
C SER A 105 -3.90 -4.53 6.73
N LYS A 106 -3.32 -3.36 6.97
CA LYS A 106 -2.04 -3.24 7.68
C LYS A 106 -2.01 -3.99 9.02
N GLN A 107 -3.13 -4.04 9.75
CA GLN A 107 -3.19 -4.62 11.10
C GLN A 107 -3.73 -6.05 11.17
N LYS A 108 -4.38 -6.53 10.10
CA LYS A 108 -5.03 -7.84 10.04
C LYS A 108 -4.61 -8.59 8.77
N LEU A 109 -4.24 -9.87 8.90
CA LEU A 109 -3.89 -10.72 7.75
C LEU A 109 -5.11 -11.00 6.89
N VAL A 110 -6.24 -11.30 7.54
CA VAL A 110 -7.57 -11.46 6.93
C VAL A 110 -8.51 -10.42 7.53
N MET A 111 -9.29 -9.75 6.69
CA MET A 111 -10.28 -8.76 7.11
C MET A 111 -11.32 -9.40 8.04
N ASP A 112 -11.79 -8.62 9.02
CA ASP A 112 -13.02 -8.96 9.74
C ASP A 112 -14.26 -8.63 8.89
N ASN A 113 -15.44 -9.01 9.37
CA ASN A 113 -16.69 -8.80 8.66
C ASN A 113 -16.99 -7.32 8.35
N HIS A 114 -16.62 -6.41 9.26
CA HIS A 114 -16.88 -4.98 9.08
C HIS A 114 -16.02 -4.39 7.97
N LEU A 115 -14.71 -4.66 8.01
CA LEU A 115 -13.79 -4.20 6.98
C LEU A 115 -14.04 -4.90 5.64
N ARG A 116 -14.43 -6.18 5.66
CA ARG A 116 -14.82 -6.92 4.44
C ARG A 116 -16.06 -6.31 3.78
N LYS A 117 -17.05 -5.86 4.57
CA LYS A 117 -18.22 -5.13 4.05
C LYS A 117 -17.80 -3.84 3.34
N LYS A 118 -16.93 -3.03 3.98
CA LYS A 118 -16.37 -1.82 3.34
C LYS A 118 -15.64 -2.14 2.04
N PHE A 119 -14.76 -3.13 2.06
CA PHE A 119 -14.04 -3.58 0.87
C PHE A 119 -14.99 -3.98 -0.28
N ASN A 120 -16.01 -4.78 0.01
CA ASN A 120 -17.00 -5.18 -0.99
C ASN A 120 -17.78 -3.97 -1.53
N THR A 121 -18.13 -2.98 -0.69
CA THR A 121 -18.77 -1.73 -1.13
C THR A 121 -17.88 -0.97 -2.12
N VAL A 122 -16.60 -0.78 -1.81
CA VAL A 122 -15.68 -0.03 -2.69
C VAL A 122 -15.35 -0.81 -3.97
N MET A 123 -15.29 -2.14 -3.91
CA MET A 123 -15.15 -3.01 -5.08
C MET A 123 -16.36 -2.90 -6.02
N GLY A 124 -17.54 -2.57 -5.49
CA GLY A 124 -18.80 -2.42 -6.21
C GLY A 124 -19.53 -3.75 -6.41
N SER A 125 -20.41 -3.82 -7.42
CA SER A 125 -21.23 -5.00 -7.72
C SER A 125 -20.48 -6.20 -8.32
N LYS A 126 -19.15 -6.08 -8.54
CA LYS A 126 -18.34 -7.17 -9.09
C LYS A 126 -18.04 -8.21 -8.01
N SER A 127 -18.02 -9.49 -8.38
CA SER A 127 -17.50 -10.53 -7.49
C SER A 127 -16.00 -10.33 -7.25
N PHE A 128 -15.49 -10.86 -6.14
CA PHE A 128 -14.05 -10.84 -5.87
C PHE A 128 -13.24 -11.54 -6.97
N ASP A 129 -13.77 -12.63 -7.53
CA ASP A 129 -13.11 -13.35 -8.63
C ASP A 129 -13.00 -12.49 -9.90
N THR A 130 -14.08 -11.80 -10.29
CA THR A 130 -14.03 -10.86 -11.42
C THR A 130 -13.06 -9.71 -11.15
N PHE A 131 -13.01 -9.22 -9.91
CA PHE A 131 -12.07 -8.17 -9.52
C PHE A 131 -10.62 -8.63 -9.65
N ILE A 132 -10.27 -9.78 -9.07
CA ILE A 132 -8.88 -10.24 -9.00
C ILE A 132 -8.32 -10.66 -10.36
N ARG A 133 -9.18 -11.13 -11.28
CA ARG A 133 -8.83 -11.42 -12.68
C ARG A 133 -8.30 -10.21 -13.45
N SER A 134 -8.60 -8.99 -13.01
CA SER A 134 -8.02 -7.78 -13.61
C SER A 134 -6.51 -7.62 -13.35
N TYR A 135 -5.93 -8.52 -12.54
CA TYR A 135 -4.52 -8.54 -12.16
C TYR A 135 -3.89 -9.93 -12.42
N ASP A 136 -4.46 -10.72 -13.33
CA ASP A 136 -4.02 -12.08 -13.67
C ASP A 136 -2.53 -12.20 -14.00
N SER A 137 -1.96 -11.24 -14.72
CA SER A 137 -0.54 -11.19 -15.07
C SER A 137 0.39 -11.18 -13.85
N TYR A 138 -0.09 -10.73 -12.69
CA TYR A 138 0.67 -10.82 -11.44
C TYR A 138 0.71 -12.25 -10.90
N PHE A 139 -0.22 -13.12 -11.26
CA PHE A 139 -0.33 -14.49 -10.73
C PHE A 139 0.27 -15.55 -11.66
N GLU A 140 0.81 -15.17 -12.82
CA GLU A 140 1.45 -16.12 -13.75
C GLU A 140 2.68 -16.80 -13.15
N ASP A 141 3.52 -16.04 -12.45
CA ASP A 141 4.65 -16.59 -11.70
C ASP A 141 4.15 -17.24 -10.41
N GLN A 142 4.34 -18.54 -10.31
CA GLN A 142 3.81 -19.36 -9.24
C GLN A 142 4.90 -19.87 -8.26
N ASP A 143 6.14 -19.38 -8.42
CA ASP A 143 7.28 -19.77 -7.57
C ASP A 143 7.47 -18.83 -6.36
N CYS A 144 6.70 -17.75 -6.30
CA CYS A 144 6.81 -16.73 -5.26
C CYS A 144 5.46 -16.32 -4.69
N LEU A 145 5.49 -15.81 -3.45
CA LEU A 145 4.35 -15.14 -2.85
C LEU A 145 4.29 -13.70 -3.36
N LYS A 146 3.06 -13.16 -3.45
CA LYS A 146 2.84 -11.79 -3.88
C LYS A 146 1.84 -11.09 -2.98
N THR A 147 2.13 -9.85 -2.61
CA THR A 147 1.14 -8.97 -1.99
C THR A 147 0.82 -7.84 -2.97
N LEU A 148 -0.45 -7.73 -3.36
CA LEU A 148 -0.94 -6.56 -4.08
C LEU A 148 -1.41 -5.53 -3.05
N HIS A 149 -0.95 -4.30 -3.22
CA HIS A 149 -1.17 -3.20 -2.28
C HIS A 149 -2.15 -2.20 -2.89
N PHE A 150 -3.19 -1.88 -2.16
CA PHE A 150 -4.22 -0.93 -2.57
C PHE A 150 -4.50 0.07 -1.47
N GLU A 151 -4.86 1.29 -1.85
CA GLU A 151 -5.44 2.27 -0.95
C GLU A 151 -6.94 2.30 -1.19
N MET A 152 -7.72 2.12 -0.11
CA MET A 152 -9.19 2.16 -0.12
C MET A 152 -9.68 3.44 0.55
N MET A 153 -10.47 4.20 -0.19
CA MET A 153 -11.05 5.46 0.22
C MET A 153 -12.54 5.24 0.19
N THR A 154 -13.16 5.37 1.35
CA THR A 154 -14.60 5.20 1.48
C THR A 154 -15.25 6.57 1.48
N GLU A 155 -16.37 6.69 0.77
CA GLU A 155 -17.32 7.78 0.92
C GLU A 155 -17.80 7.78 2.37
N ALA A 156 -17.29 8.70 3.19
CA ALA A 156 -17.71 8.84 4.57
C ALA A 156 -17.22 10.15 5.19
N ASP A 157 -18.09 10.73 6.02
CA ASP A 157 -17.75 11.56 7.20
C ASP A 157 -16.93 10.72 8.22
N SER A 158 -15.78 10.21 7.81
CA SER A 158 -14.93 9.41 8.68
C SER A 158 -14.28 10.30 9.73
N THR A 159 -14.57 10.06 11.01
CA THR A 159 -13.84 10.67 12.13
C THR A 159 -12.36 10.26 12.19
N GLU A 160 -11.94 9.30 11.36
CA GLU A 160 -10.57 8.78 11.29
C GLU A 160 -9.74 9.39 10.15
N LEU A 161 -10.38 10.00 9.14
CA LEU A 161 -9.71 10.54 7.96
C LEU A 161 -9.77 12.06 7.98
N ASN A 162 -8.68 12.72 7.59
CA ASN A 162 -8.57 14.17 7.55
C ASN A 162 -9.05 14.77 6.22
N VAL A 163 -9.41 13.90 5.26
CA VAL A 163 -9.81 14.27 3.90
C VAL A 163 -11.20 13.72 3.63
N TYR A 164 -12.08 14.56 3.10
CA TYR A 164 -13.39 14.15 2.60
C TYR A 164 -13.28 13.56 1.20
N TYR A 165 -13.92 12.41 0.99
CA TYR A 165 -14.04 11.79 -0.32
C TYR A 165 -15.52 11.73 -0.72
N PRO A 166 -15.91 12.37 -1.84
CA PRO A 166 -17.29 12.41 -2.31
C PRO A 166 -17.78 11.05 -2.83
N GLU A 167 -16.86 10.13 -3.14
CA GLU A 167 -17.19 8.81 -3.67
C GLU A 167 -16.21 7.76 -3.14
N ASN A 168 -16.62 6.50 -3.19
CA ASN A 168 -15.77 5.36 -2.89
C ASN A 168 -14.76 5.15 -4.03
N PHE A 169 -13.46 5.09 -3.72
CA PHE A 169 -12.45 4.69 -4.70
C PHE A 169 -11.40 3.74 -4.13
N PHE A 170 -10.75 3.04 -5.04
CA PHE A 170 -9.76 2.02 -4.73
C PHE A 170 -8.63 2.17 -5.72
N LYS A 171 -7.41 2.42 -5.24
CA LYS A 171 -6.24 2.63 -6.11
C LYS A 171 -5.20 1.55 -5.87
N PHE A 172 -4.73 0.94 -6.95
CA PHE A 172 -3.66 -0.04 -6.94
C PHE A 172 -2.31 0.67 -6.87
N ILE A 173 -1.61 0.50 -5.75
CA ILE A 173 -0.31 1.12 -5.51
C ILE A 173 0.80 0.33 -6.22
N GLY A 174 0.75 -1.00 -6.10
CA GLY A 174 1.75 -1.88 -6.67
C GLY A 174 1.80 -3.24 -6.01
N CYS A 175 2.84 -4.00 -6.31
CA CYS A 175 3.00 -5.38 -5.88
C CYS A 175 4.35 -5.59 -5.19
N THR A 176 4.34 -6.31 -4.07
CA THR A 176 5.57 -6.89 -3.52
C THR A 176 5.63 -8.37 -3.85
N THR A 177 6.67 -8.78 -4.57
CA THR A 177 7.01 -10.18 -4.84
C THR A 177 8.07 -10.65 -3.85
N PHE A 178 7.90 -11.85 -3.26
CA PHE A 178 8.82 -12.33 -2.24
C PHE A 178 8.89 -13.85 -2.10
N THR A 179 10.04 -14.31 -1.66
CA THR A 179 10.31 -15.68 -1.20
C THR A 179 10.95 -15.61 0.20
N ASN A 180 11.54 -16.71 0.66
CA ASN A 180 12.35 -16.72 1.87
C ASN A 180 13.64 -15.88 1.72
N ASP A 181 14.15 -15.75 0.50
CA ASP A 181 15.50 -15.23 0.25
C ASP A 181 15.50 -13.83 -0.37
N TYR A 182 14.44 -13.45 -1.06
CA TYR A 182 14.35 -12.14 -1.70
C TYR A 182 12.98 -11.50 -1.56
N ARG A 183 12.98 -10.18 -1.72
CA ARG A 183 11.76 -9.37 -1.74
C ARG A 183 11.94 -8.14 -2.61
N ARG A 184 10.97 -7.87 -3.48
CA ARG A 184 11.00 -6.74 -4.40
C ARG A 184 9.63 -6.09 -4.49
N PHE A 185 9.57 -4.79 -4.22
CA PHE A 185 8.42 -3.96 -4.51
C PHE A 185 8.52 -3.39 -5.92
N ALA A 186 7.39 -3.32 -6.62
CA ALA A 186 7.21 -2.58 -7.86
C ALA A 186 5.91 -1.78 -7.77
N LEU A 187 5.93 -0.55 -8.28
CA LEU A 187 4.71 0.23 -8.49
C LEU A 187 3.80 -0.44 -9.51
N ALA A 188 2.50 -0.16 -9.43
CA ALA A 188 1.55 -0.54 -10.47
C ALA A 188 1.98 0.03 -11.82
N LYS A 189 1.81 -0.72 -12.91
CA LYS A 189 1.98 -0.17 -14.25
C LYS A 189 0.84 0.84 -14.49
N PRO A 190 1.09 1.96 -15.18
CA PRO A 190 0.02 2.91 -15.51
C PRO A 190 -1.16 2.30 -16.28
N SER A 191 -0.93 1.19 -16.99
CA SER A 191 -1.94 0.41 -17.71
C SER A 191 -2.79 -0.50 -16.82
N ASP A 192 -2.39 -0.73 -15.57
CA ASP A 192 -3.12 -1.65 -14.69
C ASP A 192 -4.47 -1.08 -14.29
N ALA A 193 -5.43 -1.97 -14.07
CA ALA A 193 -6.72 -1.60 -13.53
C ALA A 193 -6.53 -0.82 -12.21
N ARG A 194 -7.14 0.36 -12.14
CA ARG A 194 -7.12 1.22 -10.95
C ARG A 194 -5.71 1.66 -10.50
N ALA A 195 -4.71 1.62 -11.38
CA ALA A 195 -3.37 2.09 -11.06
C ALA A 195 -3.39 3.48 -10.40
N ILE A 196 -2.59 3.65 -9.35
CA ILE A 196 -2.40 4.95 -8.74
C ILE A 196 -1.80 5.91 -9.78
N PRO A 197 -2.27 7.17 -9.85
CA PRO A 197 -1.68 8.16 -10.74
C PRO A 197 -0.17 8.32 -10.46
N GLN A 198 0.60 8.39 -11.53
CA GLN A 198 2.07 8.43 -11.47
C GLN A 198 2.58 9.52 -12.42
N LYS A 199 3.55 10.30 -11.93
CA LYS A 199 4.33 11.22 -12.77
C LYS A 199 5.81 10.98 -12.50
N THR A 200 6.58 10.76 -13.57
CA THR A 200 8.00 10.39 -13.49
C THR A 200 8.88 11.57 -13.87
N PHE A 201 9.97 11.75 -13.14
CA PHE A 201 10.96 12.80 -13.36
C PHE A 201 12.37 12.22 -13.34
N GLN A 202 13.23 12.74 -14.22
CA GLN A 202 14.64 12.36 -14.32
C GLN A 202 15.56 13.24 -13.47
N THR A 203 15.09 14.43 -13.08
CA THR A 203 15.88 15.39 -12.30
C THR A 203 15.15 15.82 -11.05
N LYS A 204 15.94 16.22 -10.05
CA LYS A 204 15.43 16.72 -8.78
C LYS A 204 14.66 18.03 -8.99
N GLU A 205 15.21 18.93 -9.79
CA GLU A 205 14.68 20.26 -10.04
C GLU A 205 13.31 20.22 -10.70
N ALA A 206 13.12 19.33 -11.69
CA ALA A 206 11.82 19.15 -12.34
C ALA A 206 10.78 18.53 -11.41
N CYS A 207 11.20 17.60 -10.54
CA CYS A 207 10.32 17.04 -9.53
C CYS A 207 9.92 18.08 -8.47
N GLU A 208 10.86 18.91 -8.00
CA GLU A 208 10.60 19.97 -7.03
C GLU A 208 9.66 21.03 -7.60
N ALA A 209 9.89 21.51 -8.82
CA ALA A 209 9.00 22.44 -9.49
C ALA A 209 7.56 21.90 -9.63
N TYR A 210 7.40 20.61 -9.93
CA TYR A 210 6.08 19.98 -9.94
C TYR A 210 5.43 19.89 -8.56
N LEU A 211 6.20 19.60 -7.51
CA LEU A 211 5.68 19.56 -6.15
C LEU A 211 5.24 20.95 -5.66
N GLU A 212 5.97 21.99 -6.06
CA GLU A 212 5.59 23.39 -5.81
C GLU A 212 4.32 23.76 -6.57
N GLU A 213 4.22 23.42 -7.86
CA GLU A 213 3.00 23.64 -8.66
C GLU A 213 1.79 22.93 -8.05
N LEU A 214 1.94 21.67 -7.63
CA LEU A 214 0.89 20.94 -6.93
C LEU A 214 0.51 21.64 -5.62
N HIS A 215 1.50 22.05 -4.82
CA HIS A 215 1.24 22.75 -3.57
C HIS A 215 0.44 24.03 -3.81
N ASP A 216 0.80 24.82 -4.82
CA ASP A 216 0.10 26.05 -5.20
C ASP A 216 -1.33 25.78 -5.70
N GLN A 217 -1.56 24.69 -6.43
CA GLN A 217 -2.90 24.27 -6.84
C GLN A 217 -3.75 23.90 -5.63
N PHE A 218 -3.17 23.19 -4.65
CA PHE A 218 -3.86 22.89 -3.37
C PHE A 218 -4.23 24.16 -2.62
N LEU A 219 -3.33 25.15 -2.54
CA LEU A 219 -3.62 26.43 -1.86
C LEU A 219 -4.80 27.20 -2.51
N LYS A 220 -5.08 26.96 -3.79
CA LYS A 220 -6.15 27.62 -4.54
C LYS A 220 -7.49 26.87 -4.46
N GLY A 221 -7.55 25.71 -3.79
CA GLY A 221 -8.78 24.95 -3.55
C GLY A 221 -9.36 24.27 -4.80
N ASP A 222 -8.53 23.99 -5.80
CA ASP A 222 -8.98 23.64 -7.16
C ASP A 222 -9.25 22.13 -7.37
N THR A 223 -9.29 21.31 -6.31
CA THR A 223 -9.54 19.86 -6.46
C THR A 223 -10.44 19.26 -5.37
N LEU A 224 -11.57 18.66 -5.80
CA LEU A 224 -12.61 18.04 -4.96
C LEU A 224 -12.21 16.73 -4.23
N CYS A 225 -10.95 16.28 -4.35
CA CYS A 225 -10.39 15.09 -3.70
C CYS A 225 -8.91 15.33 -3.41
N GLU A 226 -8.57 15.99 -2.31
CA GLU A 226 -7.17 16.35 -2.06
C GLU A 226 -6.38 15.20 -1.44
N PRO A 227 -5.34 14.66 -2.11
CA PRO A 227 -4.36 13.86 -1.39
C PRO A 227 -3.68 14.73 -0.32
N GLU A 228 -3.49 14.18 0.88
CA GLU A 228 -2.80 14.84 2.02
C GLU A 228 -1.30 15.14 1.73
N GLY A 229 -0.82 14.79 0.55
CA GLY A 229 0.57 14.91 0.16
C GLY A 229 0.90 14.12 -1.11
N CYS A 230 2.18 13.87 -1.28
CA CYS A 230 2.72 12.96 -2.27
C CYS A 230 3.64 11.92 -1.63
N VAL A 231 3.76 10.78 -2.31
CA VAL A 231 4.78 9.77 -2.05
C VAL A 231 5.73 9.75 -3.25
N LEU A 232 7.02 9.86 -2.97
CA LEU A 232 8.08 9.88 -3.96
C LEU A 232 8.84 8.55 -3.88
N TYR A 233 8.92 7.83 -5.00
CA TYR A 233 9.64 6.57 -5.12
C TYR A 233 10.88 6.80 -5.98
N PHE A 234 12.05 6.66 -5.36
CA PHE A 234 13.34 6.84 -6.03
C PHE A 234 13.88 5.51 -6.52
N TRP A 235 14.38 5.46 -7.75
CA TRP A 235 14.95 4.27 -8.37
C TRP A 235 16.38 4.51 -8.81
N ASP A 236 17.19 3.46 -8.83
CA ASP A 236 18.52 3.49 -9.45
C ASP A 236 18.47 3.04 -10.92
N ALA A 237 19.60 3.20 -11.62
CA ALA A 237 19.75 2.82 -13.02
C ALA A 237 19.59 1.31 -13.28
N ARG A 238 19.58 0.47 -12.22
CA ARG A 238 19.33 -0.97 -12.31
C ARG A 238 17.84 -1.32 -12.15
N GLY A 239 16.99 -0.31 -11.92
CA GLY A 239 15.58 -0.51 -11.62
C GLY A 239 15.34 -1.09 -10.22
N CYS A 240 16.24 -0.82 -9.27
CA CYS A 240 16.06 -1.12 -7.86
C CYS A 240 15.51 0.09 -7.12
N LEU A 241 14.49 -0.11 -6.29
CA LEU A 241 13.98 0.94 -5.43
C LEU A 241 15.11 1.37 -4.47
N LEU A 242 15.42 2.66 -4.45
CA LEU A 242 16.44 3.31 -3.63
C LEU A 242 15.87 3.97 -2.38
N ASP A 243 14.73 4.63 -2.49
CA ASP A 243 14.09 5.25 -1.33
C ASP A 243 12.59 5.50 -1.57
N ILE A 244 11.83 5.67 -0.48
CA ILE A 244 10.48 6.20 -0.51
C ILE A 244 10.38 7.36 0.48
N VAL A 245 10.08 8.55 -0.04
CA VAL A 245 9.91 9.77 0.76
C VAL A 245 8.46 10.21 0.75
N LYS A 246 7.96 10.66 1.90
CA LYS A 246 6.66 11.31 2.01
C LYS A 246 6.83 12.82 2.05
N LYS A 247 6.04 13.52 1.26
CA LYS A 247 5.88 14.96 1.33
C LYS A 247 4.42 15.23 1.66
N ASN A 248 4.12 15.51 2.93
CA ASN A 248 2.80 15.99 3.29
C ASN A 248 2.72 17.46 2.92
N PHE A 249 1.60 17.89 2.36
CA PHE A 249 1.35 19.33 2.26
C PHE A 249 1.00 19.82 3.67
N PRO A 250 1.57 20.95 4.14
CA PRO A 250 1.26 21.48 5.47
C PRO A 250 -0.26 21.63 5.66
N ASN A 251 -0.75 21.32 6.86
CA ASN A 251 -2.15 21.47 7.27
C ASN A 251 -2.60 22.94 7.21
N ILE A 252 -2.85 23.47 6.01
CA ILE A 252 -3.43 24.80 5.79
C ILE A 252 -4.97 24.73 5.84
N TRP A 253 -5.51 23.51 5.80
CA TRP A 253 -6.93 23.20 5.97
C TRP A 253 -7.56 23.83 7.23
N LEU A 254 -6.84 23.91 8.35
CA LEU A 254 -7.39 24.52 9.58
C LEU A 254 -7.39 26.05 9.58
N SER A 255 -6.61 26.72 8.73
CA SER A 255 -6.56 28.20 8.69
C SER A 255 -7.46 28.82 7.63
N LEU A 256 -7.88 28.05 6.61
CA LEU A 256 -8.72 28.53 5.50
C LEU A 256 -10.21 28.24 5.67
N ILE A 257 -10.59 27.36 6.60
CA ILE A 257 -12.00 27.10 6.93
C ILE A 257 -12.51 28.25 7.82
N PRO A 258 -13.62 28.94 7.48
CA PRO A 258 -14.25 29.94 8.34
C PRO A 258 -14.47 29.42 9.76
N THR A 259 -14.17 30.22 10.79
CA THR A 259 -14.16 29.79 12.21
C THR A 259 -15.48 29.16 12.68
N ASN A 260 -16.60 29.54 12.06
CA ASN A 260 -17.93 28.98 12.28
C ASN A 260 -18.09 27.53 11.76
N ILE A 261 -17.34 27.12 10.74
CA ILE A 261 -17.32 25.74 10.21
C ILE A 261 -16.28 24.89 10.97
N GLN A 262 -15.18 25.50 11.44
CA GLN A 262 -14.18 24.81 12.28
C GLN A 262 -14.79 24.24 13.57
N ASN A 263 -15.79 24.91 14.15
CA ASN A 263 -16.48 24.45 15.35
C ASN A 263 -17.43 23.28 15.11
N THR A 264 -17.88 23.10 13.86
CA THR A 264 -18.69 21.94 13.45
C THR A 264 -17.81 20.72 13.21
N ILE A 265 -16.61 20.91 12.66
CA ILE A 265 -15.61 19.84 12.46
C ILE A 265 -14.97 19.39 13.79
N LYS A 266 -14.78 20.29 14.76
CA LYS A 266 -14.23 19.93 16.09
C LYS A 266 -15.22 19.26 17.04
N ARG A 267 -16.51 19.13 16.68
CA ARG A 267 -17.57 18.55 17.52
C ARG A 267 -18.06 17.18 17.04
N HIS A 268 -17.43 16.60 16.01
CA HIS A 268 -17.73 15.26 15.51
C HIS A 268 -16.48 14.39 15.50
#